data_AF-A0A7J8IYH3-F1
#
_entry.id   AF-A0A7J8IYH3-F1
#
_cell.length_a   1.000
_cell.length_b   1.000
_cell.length_c   1.000
_cell.angle_alpha   90.00
_cell.angle_beta   90.00
_cell.angle_gamma   90.00
#
_symmetry.space_group_name_H-M   'P 1'
#
loop_
_entity.id
_entity.type
_entity.pdbx_description
1 polymer ?
#
loop_
_entity_poly.entity_id
_entity_poly.type
_entity_poly.pdbx_seq_one_letter_code
_entity_poly.pdbx_strand_id
1 'polypeptide(L)'
;MGISHVLRGSEWLVSTSKHLLLYQALGWPPPHFAHLPLLLNKDGSKLSKRQGDIFLEKFAAAGFLPDALLDIITNCGSGFPENQMGRTLPELIAQFDLTRITCHSALLDLEKLPEFNRLHLRRLVSNATQRHQLVEKLQVLVEEAFGSQLSDRAVLDPAYVERTMLLRQDHICRLQDLVSPAYSYLWTRPAVDRAQLGTISEKVDEIAERVLG
;
A
#
# COMPACT_ATOMS: atom_id res chain seq x y z
N MET A 1 15.01 -31.55 8.19
CA MET A 1 15.04 -30.20 7.59
C MET A 1 16.39 -29.49 7.76
N GLY A 2 17.23 -29.81 8.75
CA GLY A 2 18.59 -29.22 8.83
C GLY A 2 18.59 -27.71 9.07
N ILE A 3 17.65 -27.20 9.88
CA ILE A 3 17.49 -25.77 10.14
C ILE A 3 18.71 -25.24 10.87
N SER A 4 19.36 -24.20 10.34
CA SER A 4 20.55 -23.57 10.94
C SER A 4 20.22 -22.40 11.85
N HIS A 5 19.15 -21.66 11.54
CA HIS A 5 18.70 -20.46 12.25
C HIS A 5 17.18 -20.49 12.42
N VAL A 6 16.72 -20.17 13.62
CA VAL A 6 15.30 -20.01 13.96
C VAL A 6 15.06 -18.55 14.31
N LEU A 7 14.45 -17.82 13.38
CA LEU A 7 13.98 -16.44 13.58
C LEU A 7 12.48 -16.48 13.89
N ARG A 8 12.08 -16.03 15.08
CA ARG A 8 10.68 -16.06 15.52
C ARG A 8 10.37 -14.95 16.53
N GLY A 9 9.11 -14.64 16.78
CA GLY A 9 8.71 -13.61 17.75
C GLY A 9 9.24 -13.85 19.16
N SER A 10 9.53 -12.76 19.88
CA SER A 10 10.07 -12.81 21.25
C SER A 10 9.11 -13.42 22.27
N GLU A 11 7.82 -13.55 21.95
CA GLU A 11 6.89 -14.32 22.78
C GLU A 11 7.29 -15.79 22.95
N TRP A 12 8.10 -16.33 22.02
CA TRP A 12 8.58 -17.71 22.07
C TRP A 12 9.86 -17.90 22.86
N LEU A 13 10.47 -16.82 23.37
CA LEU A 13 11.73 -16.87 24.09
C LEU A 13 11.66 -17.83 25.28
N VAL A 14 10.56 -17.80 26.03
CA VAL A 14 10.31 -18.66 27.20
C VAL A 14 10.30 -20.16 26.85
N SER A 15 9.95 -20.52 25.61
CA SER A 15 9.97 -21.93 25.16
C SER A 15 11.35 -22.42 24.74
N THR A 16 12.30 -21.52 24.53
CA THR A 16 13.64 -21.88 24.02
C THR A 16 14.39 -22.81 24.99
N SER A 17 14.29 -22.59 26.30
CA SER A 17 14.92 -23.47 27.30
C SER A 17 14.41 -24.92 27.19
N LYS A 18 13.09 -25.09 26.99
CA LYS A 18 12.48 -26.41 26.76
C LYS A 18 12.99 -27.05 25.47
N HIS A 19 13.13 -26.25 24.40
CA HIS A 19 13.66 -26.75 23.13
C HIS A 19 15.11 -27.22 23.26
N LEU A 20 15.97 -26.47 23.97
CA LEU A 20 17.36 -26.85 24.19
C LEU A 20 17.49 -28.16 24.97
N LEU A 21 16.63 -28.39 25.97
CA LEU A 21 16.56 -29.68 26.69
C LEU A 21 16.16 -30.83 25.76
N LEU A 22 15.24 -30.60 24.81
CA LEU A 22 14.87 -31.60 23.81
C LEU A 22 16.03 -31.90 22.85
N TYR A 23 16.74 -30.88 22.35
CA TYR A 23 17.94 -31.07 21.53
C TYR A 23 18.99 -31.89 22.28
N GLN A 24 19.23 -31.59 23.55
CA GLN A 24 20.15 -32.34 24.40
C GLN A 24 19.72 -33.80 24.58
N ALA A 25 18.44 -34.05 24.90
CA ALA A 25 17.92 -35.41 25.10
C ALA A 25 17.98 -36.27 23.83
N LEU A 26 17.85 -35.64 22.66
CA LEU A 26 17.93 -36.30 21.36
C LEU A 26 19.36 -36.41 20.83
N GLY A 27 20.34 -35.83 21.52
CA GLY A 27 21.74 -35.80 21.08
C GLY A 27 21.95 -34.94 19.82
N TRP A 28 21.11 -33.93 19.60
CA TRP A 28 21.13 -33.09 18.41
C TRP A 28 21.77 -31.72 18.70
N PRO A 29 22.52 -31.15 17.74
CA PRO A 29 22.99 -29.77 17.84
C PRO A 29 21.80 -28.80 17.65
N PRO A 30 21.55 -27.85 18.58
CA PRO A 30 20.50 -26.87 18.40
C PRO A 30 20.87 -25.84 17.31
N PRO A 31 19.87 -25.25 16.61
CA PRO A 31 20.09 -24.13 15.70
C PRO A 31 20.43 -22.86 16.48
N HIS A 32 20.90 -21.84 15.77
CA HIS A 32 20.98 -20.49 16.31
C HIS A 32 19.57 -19.91 16.45
N PHE A 33 19.26 -19.30 17.59
CA PHE A 33 17.96 -18.66 17.82
C PHE A 33 18.10 -17.14 17.79
N ALA A 34 17.23 -16.48 17.02
CA ALA A 34 17.06 -15.04 17.03
C ALA A 34 15.59 -14.72 17.29
N HIS A 35 15.33 -13.90 18.30
CA HIS A 35 13.97 -13.57 18.74
C HIS A 35 13.62 -12.15 18.30
N LEU A 36 12.72 -12.04 17.34
CA LEU A 36 12.29 -10.80 16.73
C LEU A 36 11.42 -9.97 17.69
N PRO A 37 11.56 -8.65 17.72
CA PRO A 37 10.78 -7.79 18.59
C PRO A 37 9.28 -7.85 18.26
N LEU A 38 8.44 -7.59 19.26
CA LEU A 38 7.00 -7.51 19.06
C LEU A 38 6.64 -6.25 18.27
N LEU A 39 5.70 -6.39 17.33
CA LEU A 39 5.03 -5.25 16.73
C LEU A 39 3.95 -4.73 17.68
N LEU A 40 3.96 -3.43 17.92
CA LEU A 40 2.98 -2.70 18.71
C LEU A 40 2.16 -1.79 17.81
N ASN A 41 0.92 -1.54 18.20
CA ASN A 41 0.11 -0.47 17.66
C ASN A 41 0.66 0.90 18.08
N LYS A 42 0.16 1.96 17.45
CA LYS A 42 0.48 3.36 17.81
C LYS A 42 0.17 3.71 19.27
N ASP A 43 -0.82 3.04 19.88
CA ASP A 43 -1.19 3.19 21.29
C ASP A 43 -0.29 2.36 22.25
N GLY A 44 0.70 1.64 21.73
CA GLY A 44 1.61 0.79 22.51
C GLY A 44 1.04 -0.60 22.85
N SER A 45 -0.22 -0.87 22.53
CA SER A 45 -0.81 -2.21 22.70
C SER A 45 -0.19 -3.21 21.72
N LYS A 46 -0.17 -4.49 22.08
CA LYS A 46 0.31 -5.55 21.18
C LYS A 46 -0.58 -5.61 19.93
N LEU A 47 0.05 -5.58 18.75
CA LEU A 47 -0.63 -5.80 17.48
C LEU A 47 -1.35 -7.17 17.53
N SER A 48 -2.67 -7.18 17.42
CA SER A 48 -3.45 -8.42 17.59
C SER A 48 -4.57 -8.54 16.57
N LYS A 49 -4.78 -9.75 16.04
CA LYS A 49 -5.87 -10.06 15.09
C LYS A 49 -7.27 -9.70 15.61
N ARG A 50 -7.42 -9.57 16.94
CA ARG A 50 -8.68 -9.17 17.57
C ARG A 50 -9.11 -7.74 17.24
N GLN A 51 -8.16 -6.90 16.84
CA GLN A 51 -8.44 -5.53 16.40
C GLN A 51 -9.02 -5.46 14.98
N GLY A 52 -9.27 -6.60 14.33
CA GLY A 52 -10.06 -6.69 13.09
C GLY A 52 -9.39 -6.10 11.84
N ASP A 53 -8.49 -5.13 11.96
CA ASP A 53 -7.98 -4.31 10.87
C ASP A 53 -6.57 -4.69 10.41
N ILE A 54 -6.06 -5.85 10.84
CA ILE A 54 -4.67 -6.30 10.57
C ILE A 54 -4.64 -7.52 9.62
N PHE A 55 -5.76 -7.83 8.96
CA PHE A 55 -5.81 -8.89 7.94
C PHE A 55 -5.22 -8.37 6.63
N LEU A 56 -4.31 -9.14 6.02
CA LEU A 56 -3.66 -8.77 4.75
C LEU A 56 -4.69 -8.56 3.63
N GLU A 57 -5.77 -9.34 3.67
CA GLU A 57 -6.89 -9.28 2.74
C GLU A 57 -7.58 -7.91 2.77
N LYS A 58 -7.67 -7.27 3.94
CA LYS A 58 -8.23 -5.91 4.07
C LYS A 58 -7.34 -4.88 3.38
N PHE A 59 -6.03 -4.98 3.56
CA PHE A 59 -5.09 -4.06 2.89
C PHE A 59 -5.10 -4.25 1.38
N ALA A 60 -5.14 -5.50 0.91
CA ALA A 60 -5.26 -5.81 -0.51
C ALA A 60 -6.57 -5.28 -1.11
N ALA A 61 -7.70 -5.51 -0.44
CA ALA A 61 -9.01 -5.00 -0.87
C ALA A 61 -9.07 -3.46 -0.86
N ALA A 62 -8.39 -2.83 0.11
CA ALA A 62 -8.25 -1.39 0.17
C ALA A 62 -7.28 -0.81 -0.87
N GLY A 63 -6.58 -1.64 -1.65
CA GLY A 63 -5.70 -1.20 -2.74
C GLY A 63 -4.26 -0.90 -2.35
N PHE A 64 -3.81 -1.37 -1.18
CA PHE A 64 -2.41 -1.25 -0.79
C PHE A 64 -1.55 -2.30 -1.51
N LEU A 65 -0.37 -1.87 -1.96
CA LEU A 65 0.60 -2.69 -2.65
C LEU A 65 1.34 -3.59 -1.64
N PRO A 66 1.65 -4.84 -2.02
CA PRO A 66 2.41 -5.74 -1.15
C PRO A 66 3.79 -5.16 -0.81
N ASP A 67 4.43 -4.47 -1.74
CA ASP A 67 5.72 -3.82 -1.51
C ASP A 67 5.63 -2.72 -0.45
N ALA A 68 4.53 -1.95 -0.41
CA ALA A 68 4.32 -0.92 0.59
C ALA A 68 4.10 -1.49 2.00
N LEU A 69 3.37 -2.62 2.10
CA LEU A 69 3.20 -3.34 3.35
C LEU A 69 4.51 -3.92 3.85
N LEU A 70 5.30 -4.52 2.97
CA LEU A 70 6.62 -5.05 3.33
C LEU A 70 7.55 -3.94 3.80
N ASP A 71 7.58 -2.82 3.09
CA ASP A 71 8.41 -1.67 3.37
C ASP A 71 8.05 -1.02 4.73
N ILE A 72 6.76 -0.81 5.04
CA ILE A 72 6.40 -0.27 6.36
C ILE A 72 6.74 -1.23 7.50
N ILE A 73 6.50 -2.54 7.33
CA ILE A 73 6.79 -3.54 8.37
C ILE A 73 8.29 -3.60 8.65
N THR A 74 9.10 -3.58 7.59
CA THR A 74 10.57 -3.61 7.70
C THR A 74 11.14 -2.29 8.21
N ASN A 75 10.51 -1.15 7.90
CA ASN A 75 10.88 0.16 8.39
C ASN A 75 10.50 0.41 9.86
N CYS A 76 9.51 -0.30 10.39
CA CYS A 76 9.16 -0.27 11.82
C CYS A 76 10.14 -1.08 12.67
N GLY A 77 10.81 -2.04 12.06
CA GLY A 77 11.74 -2.95 12.70
C GLY A 77 13.19 -2.48 12.62
N SER A 78 14.02 -3.39 13.09
CA SER A 78 15.46 -3.31 13.12
C SER A 78 16.01 -4.46 12.27
N GLY A 79 17.25 -4.34 11.79
CA GLY A 79 17.79 -5.23 10.75
C GLY A 79 18.27 -4.50 9.49
N PHE A 80 18.11 -3.17 9.46
CA PHE A 80 18.56 -2.30 8.37
C PHE A 80 19.43 -1.16 8.92
N PRO A 81 20.29 -0.53 8.11
CA PRO A 81 21.19 0.52 8.57
C PRO A 81 20.47 1.77 9.10
N GLU A 82 19.34 2.12 8.49
CA GLU A 82 18.55 3.31 8.80
C GLU A 82 17.08 3.12 8.45
N ASN A 83 16.21 4.04 8.87
CA ASN A 83 14.82 4.05 8.43
C ASN A 83 14.71 4.84 7.13
N GLN A 84 14.16 4.20 6.10
CA GLN A 84 14.03 4.76 4.77
C GLN A 84 12.73 4.23 4.16
N MET A 85 11.85 5.13 3.74
CA MET A 85 10.65 4.78 3.00
C MET A 85 10.98 4.53 1.52
N GLY A 86 10.27 3.60 0.90
CA GLY A 86 10.38 3.27 -0.51
C GLY A 86 11.39 2.16 -0.82
N ARG A 87 11.81 1.34 0.16
CA ARG A 87 12.71 0.21 -0.10
C ARG A 87 12.04 -0.85 -0.97
N THR A 88 12.71 -1.24 -2.03
CA THR A 88 12.33 -2.36 -2.87
C THR A 88 12.72 -3.69 -2.23
N LEU A 89 12.08 -4.78 -2.64
CA LEU A 89 12.46 -6.12 -2.20
C LEU A 89 13.97 -6.44 -2.46
N PRO A 90 14.56 -6.12 -3.63
CA PRO A 90 16.01 -6.28 -3.83
C PRO A 90 16.87 -5.49 -2.84
N GLU A 91 16.49 -4.25 -2.51
CA GLU A 91 17.20 -3.44 -1.50
C GLU A 91 17.07 -4.06 -0.11
N LEU A 92 15.88 -4.54 0.25
CA LEU A 92 15.67 -5.24 1.52
C LEU A 92 16.55 -6.50 1.62
N ILE A 93 16.63 -7.30 0.54
CA ILE A 93 17.49 -8.49 0.50
C ILE A 93 18.96 -8.11 0.67
N ALA A 94 19.42 -7.06 -0.02
CA ALA A 94 20.83 -6.64 -0.02
C ALA A 94 21.26 -5.98 1.30
N GLN A 95 20.35 -5.26 1.97
CA GLN A 95 20.66 -4.47 3.16
C GLN A 95 20.35 -5.17 4.49
N PHE A 96 19.59 -6.28 4.46
CA PHE A 96 19.19 -6.97 5.68
C PHE A 96 20.39 -7.57 6.41
N ASP A 97 20.49 -7.25 7.70
CA ASP A 97 21.54 -7.72 8.59
C ASP A 97 20.95 -8.12 9.94
N LEU A 98 21.03 -9.42 10.26
CA LEU A 98 20.50 -9.99 11.49
C LEU A 98 21.12 -9.34 12.75
N THR A 99 22.37 -8.88 12.68
CA THR A 99 23.05 -8.26 13.82
C THR A 99 22.49 -6.88 14.18
N ARG A 100 21.72 -6.27 13.27
CA ARG A 100 21.07 -4.97 13.47
C ARG A 100 19.68 -5.09 14.06
N ILE A 101 19.19 -6.30 14.33
CA ILE A 101 17.90 -6.49 14.98
C ILE A 101 18.02 -6.12 16.47
N THR A 102 17.25 -5.13 16.88
CA THR A 102 17.06 -4.65 18.24
C THR A 102 16.11 -5.55 19.03
N CYS A 103 16.25 -5.52 20.35
CA CYS A 103 15.41 -6.29 21.28
C CYS A 103 14.14 -5.55 21.74
N HIS A 104 14.03 -4.25 21.45
CA HIS A 104 12.89 -3.43 21.86
C HIS A 104 11.72 -3.58 20.88
N SER A 105 10.49 -3.57 21.40
CA SER A 105 9.29 -3.65 20.57
C SER A 105 9.24 -2.53 19.53
N ALA A 106 8.76 -2.86 18.34
CA ALA A 106 8.68 -1.99 17.18
C ALA A 106 7.25 -1.42 17.04
N LEU A 107 7.13 -0.10 17.02
CA LEU A 107 5.83 0.57 16.82
C LEU A 107 5.49 0.59 15.32
N LEU A 108 4.36 -0.02 14.98
CA LEU A 108 3.81 -0.03 13.63
C LEU A 108 2.78 1.10 13.49
N ASP A 109 3.18 2.16 12.79
CA ASP A 109 2.35 3.33 12.53
C ASP A 109 1.64 3.22 11.18
N LEU A 110 0.52 2.48 11.14
CA LEU A 110 -0.25 2.25 9.91
C LEU A 110 -0.84 3.53 9.31
N GLU A 111 -0.91 4.65 10.04
CA GLU A 111 -1.31 5.94 9.47
C GLU A 111 -0.33 6.44 8.41
N LYS A 112 0.93 5.97 8.44
CA LYS A 112 1.94 6.28 7.41
C LYS A 112 1.83 5.41 6.17
N LEU A 113 1.09 4.30 6.21
CA LEU A 113 0.99 3.37 5.09
C LEU A 113 0.60 4.02 3.74
N PRO A 114 -0.30 5.03 3.68
CA PRO A 114 -0.58 5.74 2.43
C PRO A 114 0.66 6.37 1.79
N GLU A 115 1.58 6.91 2.59
CA GLU A 115 2.83 7.51 2.11
C GLU A 115 3.76 6.47 1.50
N PHE A 116 3.94 5.34 2.19
CA PHE A 116 4.68 4.19 1.65
C PHE A 116 4.06 3.72 0.33
N ASN A 117 2.73 3.60 0.28
CA ASN A 117 2.02 3.17 -0.91
C ASN A 117 2.21 4.12 -2.09
N ARG A 118 2.20 5.43 -1.86
CA ARG A 118 2.45 6.44 -2.88
C ARG A 118 3.84 6.28 -3.52
N LEU A 119 4.88 6.07 -2.72
CA LEU A 119 6.25 5.89 -3.23
C LEU A 119 6.36 4.66 -4.14
N HIS A 120 5.76 3.54 -3.72
CA HIS A 120 5.73 2.31 -4.52
C HIS A 120 4.86 2.46 -5.77
N LEU A 121 3.69 3.07 -5.65
CA LEU A 121 2.81 3.34 -6.78
C LEU A 121 3.49 4.20 -7.84
N ARG A 122 4.18 5.27 -7.43
CA ARG A 122 4.95 6.13 -8.34
C ARG A 122 6.03 5.35 -9.09
N ARG A 123 6.71 4.40 -8.42
CA ARG A 123 7.71 3.54 -9.04
C ARG A 123 7.06 2.62 -10.09
N LEU A 124 5.90 2.03 -9.81
CA LEU A 124 5.14 1.22 -10.77
C LEU A 124 4.68 2.05 -11.98
N VAL A 125 4.17 3.26 -11.75
CA VAL A 125 3.76 4.19 -12.82
C VAL A 125 4.95 4.61 -13.69
N SER A 126 6.14 4.76 -13.11
CA SER A 126 7.35 5.11 -13.86
C SER A 126 7.82 4.01 -14.82
N ASN A 127 7.51 2.74 -14.50
CA ASN A 127 7.86 1.60 -15.35
C ASN A 127 6.80 1.38 -16.44
N ALA A 128 7.18 1.42 -17.72
CA ALA A 128 6.24 1.33 -18.83
C ALA A 128 5.36 0.07 -18.84
N THR A 129 5.94 -1.10 -18.54
CA THR A 129 5.21 -2.37 -18.53
C THR A 129 4.21 -2.42 -17.37
N GLN A 130 4.63 -2.01 -16.17
CA GLN A 130 3.75 -1.99 -15.00
C GLN A 130 2.68 -0.91 -15.12
N ARG A 131 3.03 0.24 -15.70
CA ARG A 131 2.08 1.32 -15.97
C ARG A 131 0.94 0.85 -16.87
N HIS A 132 1.23 0.08 -17.92
CA HIS A 132 0.18 -0.49 -18.77
C HIS A 132 -0.79 -1.38 -17.98
N GLN A 133 -0.28 -2.26 -17.10
CA GLN A 133 -1.11 -3.08 -16.22
C GLN A 133 -1.95 -2.25 -15.23
N LEU A 134 -1.42 -1.12 -14.75
CA LEU A 134 -2.17 -0.20 -13.90
C LEU A 134 -3.28 0.52 -14.66
N VAL A 135 -3.05 0.88 -15.93
CA VAL A 135 -4.06 1.46 -16.81
C VAL A 135 -5.24 0.49 -17.01
N GLU A 136 -4.96 -0.77 -17.33
CA GLU A 136 -5.99 -1.81 -17.47
C GLU A 136 -6.82 -1.97 -16.18
N LYS A 137 -6.13 -2.02 -15.02
CA LYS A 137 -6.81 -2.09 -13.72
C LYS A 137 -7.67 -0.86 -13.45
N LEU A 138 -7.18 0.34 -13.79
CA LEU A 138 -7.91 1.59 -13.58
C LEU A 138 -9.14 1.66 -14.48
N GLN A 139 -9.07 1.20 -15.73
CA GLN A 139 -10.24 1.10 -16.62
C GLN A 139 -11.36 0.26 -16.00
N VAL A 140 -11.02 -0.90 -15.44
CA VAL A 140 -12.00 -1.75 -14.74
C VAL A 140 -12.59 -1.03 -13.54
N LEU A 141 -11.77 -0.39 -12.71
CA LEU A 141 -12.24 0.37 -11.55
C LEU A 141 -13.17 1.53 -11.94
N VAL A 142 -12.88 2.22 -13.04
CA VAL A 142 -13.73 3.32 -13.54
C VAL A 142 -15.07 2.78 -14.06
N GLU A 143 -15.07 1.66 -14.81
CA GLU A 143 -16.31 1.03 -15.27
C GLU A 143 -17.17 0.55 -14.08
N GLU A 144 -16.55 -0.04 -13.05
CA GLU A 144 -17.23 -0.48 -11.84
C GLU A 144 -17.82 0.70 -11.03
N ALA A 145 -17.09 1.81 -10.91
CA ALA A 145 -17.50 2.96 -10.12
C ALA A 145 -18.50 3.87 -10.84
N PHE A 146 -18.34 4.08 -12.14
CA PHE A 146 -19.05 5.11 -12.91
C PHE A 146 -19.77 4.59 -14.15
N GLY A 147 -19.73 3.30 -14.48
CA GLY A 147 -20.19 2.76 -15.77
C GLY A 147 -21.61 3.17 -16.19
N SER A 148 -22.53 3.36 -15.25
CA SER A 148 -23.90 3.85 -15.52
C SER A 148 -24.00 5.36 -15.78
N GLN A 149 -23.00 6.13 -15.35
CA GLN A 149 -22.90 7.59 -15.47
C GLN A 149 -21.99 8.02 -16.62
N LEU A 150 -21.29 7.08 -17.27
CA LEU A 150 -20.42 7.36 -18.41
C LEU A 150 -21.25 7.72 -19.65
N SER A 151 -21.39 9.02 -19.91
CA SER A 151 -22.00 9.52 -21.15
C SER A 151 -21.06 9.38 -22.35
N ASP A 152 -19.75 9.45 -22.13
CA ASP A 152 -18.71 9.35 -23.15
C ASP A 152 -17.72 8.24 -22.76
N ARG A 153 -17.73 7.14 -23.52
CA ARG A 153 -16.80 6.00 -23.28
C ARG A 153 -15.37 6.30 -23.73
N ALA A 154 -15.10 7.44 -24.39
CA ALA A 154 -13.74 7.85 -24.72
C ALA A 154 -12.87 8.09 -23.47
N VAL A 155 -13.47 8.35 -22.30
CA VAL A 155 -12.72 8.43 -21.04
C VAL A 155 -12.08 7.11 -20.61
N LEU A 156 -12.50 5.99 -21.21
CA LEU A 156 -11.89 4.67 -21.01
C LEU A 156 -10.79 4.39 -22.03
N ASP A 157 -10.48 5.30 -22.96
CA ASP A 157 -9.32 5.15 -23.85
C ASP A 157 -8.04 4.98 -23.00
N PRO A 158 -7.23 3.91 -23.22
CA PRO A 158 -5.98 3.71 -22.49
C PRO A 158 -5.09 4.96 -22.45
N ALA A 159 -5.05 5.74 -23.53
CA ALA A 159 -4.24 6.96 -23.58
C ALA A 159 -4.81 8.09 -22.71
N TYR A 160 -6.14 8.18 -22.53
CA TYR A 160 -6.74 9.11 -21.58
C TYR A 160 -6.48 8.67 -20.13
N VAL A 161 -6.71 7.40 -19.83
CA VAL A 161 -6.53 6.82 -18.49
C VAL A 161 -5.07 6.95 -18.04
N GLU A 162 -4.12 6.66 -18.92
CA GLU A 162 -2.69 6.82 -18.66
C GLU A 162 -2.33 8.29 -18.35
N ARG A 163 -2.81 9.24 -19.14
CA ARG A 163 -2.59 10.68 -18.90
C ARG A 163 -3.16 11.13 -17.56
N THR A 164 -4.37 10.69 -17.23
CA THR A 164 -5.03 11.01 -15.96
C THR A 164 -4.26 10.46 -14.77
N MET A 165 -3.78 9.21 -14.87
CA MET A 165 -2.94 8.60 -13.84
C MET A 165 -1.62 9.35 -13.68
N LEU A 166 -0.92 9.68 -14.78
CA LEU A 166 0.34 10.44 -14.74
C LEU A 166 0.16 11.85 -14.15
N LEU A 167 -0.95 12.52 -14.48
CA LEU A 167 -1.28 13.84 -13.95
C LEU A 167 -1.50 13.81 -12.42
N ARG A 168 -2.00 12.70 -11.89
CA ARG A 168 -2.41 12.57 -10.49
C ARG A 168 -1.50 11.68 -9.64
N GLN A 169 -0.44 11.11 -10.19
CA GLN A 169 0.43 10.13 -9.52
C GLN A 169 0.99 10.61 -8.17
N ASP A 170 1.26 11.92 -8.03
CA ASP A 170 1.80 12.50 -6.78
C ASP A 170 0.72 12.93 -5.79
N HIS A 171 -0.55 12.86 -6.19
CA HIS A 171 -1.73 13.27 -5.39
C HIS A 171 -2.54 12.09 -4.85
N ILE A 172 -2.21 10.88 -5.26
CA ILE A 172 -2.91 9.67 -4.86
C ILE A 172 -1.97 8.76 -4.08
N CYS A 173 -2.51 8.09 -3.07
CA CYS A 173 -1.77 7.05 -2.37
C CYS A 173 -2.12 5.68 -2.93
N ARG A 174 -3.30 5.51 -3.51
CA ARG A 174 -3.83 4.25 -4.05
C ARG A 174 -4.49 4.49 -5.40
N LEU A 175 -4.57 3.45 -6.22
CA LEU A 175 -5.24 3.55 -7.52
C LEU A 175 -6.73 3.87 -7.37
N GLN A 176 -7.37 3.31 -6.35
CA GLN A 176 -8.77 3.51 -6.01
C GLN A 176 -9.09 4.96 -5.62
N ASP A 177 -8.09 5.75 -5.21
CA ASP A 177 -8.32 7.16 -4.89
C ASP A 177 -8.81 7.90 -6.13
N LEU A 178 -8.36 7.53 -7.35
CA LEU A 178 -8.79 8.14 -8.61
C LEU A 178 -10.26 7.93 -8.94
N VAL A 179 -10.91 6.91 -8.37
CA VAL A 179 -12.35 6.66 -8.56
C VAL A 179 -13.19 7.15 -7.39
N SER A 180 -12.59 7.88 -6.45
CA SER A 180 -13.34 8.51 -5.36
C SER A 180 -14.23 9.66 -5.89
N PRO A 181 -15.28 10.05 -5.14
CA PRO A 181 -16.17 11.14 -5.53
C PRO A 181 -15.43 12.45 -5.81
N ALA A 182 -14.31 12.71 -5.12
CA ALA A 182 -13.47 13.88 -5.31
C ALA A 182 -12.85 13.98 -6.70
N TYR A 183 -12.69 12.84 -7.40
CA TYR A 183 -12.11 12.75 -8.74
C TYR A 183 -13.12 12.33 -9.82
N SER A 184 -14.41 12.26 -9.47
CA SER A 184 -15.49 11.90 -10.40
C SER A 184 -15.49 12.75 -11.68
N TYR A 185 -15.15 14.04 -11.57
CA TYR A 185 -15.06 14.97 -12.71
C TYR A 185 -14.03 14.57 -13.78
N LEU A 186 -13.11 13.64 -13.48
CA LEU A 186 -12.18 13.10 -14.47
C LEU A 186 -12.85 12.08 -15.40
N TRP A 187 -13.98 11.52 -15.00
CA TRP A 187 -14.62 10.37 -15.64
C TRP A 187 -16.04 10.68 -16.11
N THR A 188 -16.77 11.51 -15.38
CA THR A 188 -18.16 11.86 -15.69
C THR A 188 -18.29 13.33 -16.06
N ARG A 189 -19.22 13.62 -16.98
CA ARG A 189 -19.59 15.00 -17.26
C ARG A 189 -20.44 15.56 -16.13
N PRO A 190 -20.23 16.83 -15.72
CA PRO A 190 -21.05 17.45 -14.70
C PRO A 190 -22.48 17.65 -15.24
N ALA A 191 -23.47 17.25 -14.45
CA ALA A 191 -24.87 17.57 -14.72
C ALA A 191 -25.17 18.96 -14.14
N VAL A 192 -25.07 19.99 -14.98
CA VAL A 192 -25.33 21.39 -14.61
C VAL A 192 -26.40 21.97 -15.53
N ASP A 193 -27.28 22.81 -15.00
CA ASP A 193 -28.22 23.58 -15.82
C ASP A 193 -27.67 24.99 -16.12
N ARG A 194 -28.23 25.65 -17.15
CA ARG A 194 -27.80 27.02 -17.52
C ARG A 194 -28.02 28.03 -16.40
N ALA A 195 -29.02 27.83 -15.53
CA ALA A 195 -29.30 28.75 -14.43
C ALA A 195 -28.23 28.65 -13.33
N GLN A 196 -27.76 27.45 -13.02
CA GLN A 196 -26.64 27.16 -12.13
C GLN A 196 -25.32 27.68 -12.70
N LEU A 197 -25.10 27.56 -14.01
CA LEU A 197 -23.92 28.17 -14.64
C LEU A 197 -23.93 29.69 -14.51
N GLY A 198 -25.10 30.33 -14.64
CA GLY A 198 -25.28 31.78 -14.49
C GLY A 198 -25.06 32.33 -13.09
N THR A 199 -25.15 31.50 -12.05
CA THR A 199 -24.79 31.92 -10.69
C THR A 199 -23.31 31.78 -10.39
N ILE A 200 -22.57 30.99 -11.18
CA ILE A 200 -21.16 30.65 -10.94
C ILE A 200 -20.21 31.45 -11.83
N SER A 201 -20.60 31.78 -13.07
CA SER A 201 -19.74 32.46 -14.02
C SER A 201 -20.51 33.39 -14.95
N GLU A 202 -19.91 34.54 -15.28
CA GLU A 202 -20.42 35.47 -16.32
C GLU A 202 -20.30 34.89 -17.75
N LYS A 203 -19.51 33.81 -17.94
CA LYS A 203 -19.27 33.16 -19.24
C LYS A 203 -20.19 31.96 -19.49
N VAL A 204 -21.48 32.11 -19.17
CA VAL A 204 -22.46 31.01 -19.21
C VAL A 204 -22.54 30.38 -20.59
N ASP A 205 -22.60 31.19 -21.65
CA ASP A 205 -22.81 30.68 -23.02
C ASP A 205 -21.63 29.84 -23.52
N GLU A 206 -20.40 30.30 -23.27
CA GLU A 206 -19.17 29.59 -23.64
C GLU A 206 -19.01 28.27 -22.86
N ILE A 207 -19.35 28.28 -21.56
CA ILE A 207 -19.27 27.08 -20.72
C ILE A 207 -20.39 26.10 -21.08
N ALA A 208 -21.61 26.59 -21.32
CA ALA A 208 -22.75 25.76 -21.70
C ALA A 208 -22.50 25.03 -23.02
N GLU A 209 -21.94 25.69 -24.03
CA GLU A 209 -21.57 25.07 -25.31
C GLU A 209 -20.55 23.92 -25.13
N ARG A 210 -19.60 24.07 -24.20
CA ARG A 210 -18.57 23.05 -23.96
C ARG A 210 -19.05 21.89 -23.08
N VAL A 211 -19.93 22.16 -22.13
CA VAL A 211 -20.35 21.21 -21.08
C VAL A 211 -21.63 20.48 -21.47
N LEU A 212 -22.62 21.18 -22.01
CA LEU A 212 -23.96 20.65 -22.29
C LEU A 212 -24.14 20.12 -23.71
N GLY A 213 -23.27 20.52 -24.65
CA GLY A 213 -23.38 20.17 -26.06
C GLY A 213 -24.24 21.20 -26.80
#